data_AF-A0A9D0NY28-F1
#
_entry.id   AF-A0A9D0NY28-F1
#
_cell.length_a   1.000
_cell.length_b   1.000
_cell.length_c   1.000
_cell.angle_alpha   90.00
_cell.angle_beta   90.00
_cell.angle_gamma   90.00
#
_symmetry.space_group_name_H-M   'P 1'
#
loop_
_entity.id
_entity.type
_entity.pdbx_description
1 polymer ?
#
loop_
_entity_poly.entity_id
_entity_poly.type
_entity_poly.pdbx_seq_one_letter_code
_entity_poly.pdbx_strand_id
1 'polypeptide(L)'
;MPSKITFRRPLLLSILLFSLCPTLLFAGQLPGDFEATYTIRKAGINLAKVVITFKREGNHYRYKKYTRTKGVLSLFRKDKITEISTGAIENNQIHPGQYDYRHQRGKKLRESRFTLDKKGTAIGKHKSKTFNIPVPDNVLDRASVELALMRDAGTKNKILEYPVVDHGKLFTQRFEPKGKKRVSLPSHGAMECQV
;
A
#
# COMPACT_ATOMS: atom_id res chain seq x y z
N MET A 1 2.48 52.27 -71.60
CA MET A 1 3.40 51.80 -70.54
C MET A 1 2.57 51.16 -69.44
N PRO A 2 2.79 49.88 -69.10
CA PRO A 2 1.87 49.11 -68.26
C PRO A 2 2.14 49.26 -66.76
N SER A 3 1.07 49.06 -65.99
CA SER A 3 1.04 49.01 -64.53
C SER A 3 1.78 47.79 -63.98
N LYS A 4 2.33 47.92 -62.76
CA LYS A 4 2.63 46.77 -61.91
C LYS A 4 2.05 47.01 -60.52
N ILE A 5 0.97 46.29 -60.25
CA ILE A 5 0.34 46.14 -58.94
C ILE A 5 1.19 45.14 -58.14
N THR A 6 1.69 45.55 -56.97
CA THR A 6 2.35 44.64 -56.01
C THR A 6 1.53 44.54 -54.74
N PHE A 7 0.99 43.34 -54.50
CA PHE A 7 0.31 42.95 -53.29
C PHE A 7 1.09 41.82 -52.64
N ARG A 8 1.60 41.97 -51.40
CA ARG A 8 1.90 40.84 -50.48
C ARG A 8 1.79 41.26 -49.00
N ARG A 9 0.58 41.02 -48.47
CA ARG A 9 0.20 40.43 -47.16
C ARG A 9 0.94 40.86 -45.87
N PRO A 10 0.23 41.51 -44.92
CA PRO A 10 0.63 41.57 -43.52
C PRO A 10 -0.01 40.40 -42.75
N LEU A 11 0.76 39.45 -42.22
CA LEU A 11 0.20 38.49 -41.26
C LEU A 11 1.29 37.76 -40.46
N LEU A 12 1.69 38.31 -39.32
CA LEU A 12 2.26 37.52 -38.22
C LEU A 12 1.80 38.09 -36.88
N LEU A 13 0.49 38.04 -36.65
CA LEU A 13 -0.08 37.98 -35.31
C LEU A 13 -0.71 36.58 -35.19
N SER A 14 0.09 35.59 -34.76
CA SER A 14 -0.40 34.22 -34.55
C SER A 14 0.03 33.73 -33.18
N ILE A 15 -0.82 34.02 -32.19
CA ILE A 15 -1.28 33.09 -31.16
C ILE A 15 -0.16 32.27 -30.51
N LEU A 16 0.55 32.89 -29.55
CA LEU A 16 1.30 32.17 -28.52
C LEU A 16 0.34 31.81 -27.36
N LEU A 17 -0.68 31.01 -27.66
CA LEU A 17 -1.69 30.61 -26.67
C LEU A 17 -2.01 29.13 -26.81
N PHE A 18 -1.01 28.25 -26.73
CA PHE A 18 -1.29 26.84 -26.50
C PHE A 18 -0.14 26.17 -25.75
N SER A 19 -0.51 25.46 -24.68
CA SER A 19 0.30 24.57 -23.87
C SER A 19 0.81 25.11 -22.52
N LEU A 20 -0.08 25.68 -21.70
CA LEU A 20 -0.12 25.24 -20.30
C LEU A 20 -0.69 23.82 -20.28
N CYS A 21 0.14 22.82 -20.58
CA CYS A 21 -0.17 21.45 -20.20
C CYS A 21 0.05 21.39 -18.68
N PRO A 22 -1.00 21.30 -17.84
CA PRO A 22 -0.77 21.08 -16.43
C PRO A 22 -0.11 19.70 -16.36
N THR A 23 1.15 19.66 -15.93
CA THR A 23 1.76 18.40 -15.54
C THR A 23 0.95 17.92 -14.35
N LEU A 24 -0.02 17.04 -14.59
CA LEU A 24 -0.70 16.32 -13.53
C LEU A 24 0.40 15.53 -12.82
N LEU A 25 0.87 16.09 -11.69
CA LEU A 25 1.60 15.33 -10.70
C LEU A 25 0.63 14.24 -10.26
N PHE A 26 0.75 13.06 -10.85
CA PHE A 26 0.11 11.85 -10.34
C PHE A 26 0.76 11.58 -8.98
N ALA A 27 0.21 12.20 -7.94
CA ALA A 27 0.37 11.72 -6.58
C ALA A 27 -0.15 10.28 -6.59
N GLY A 28 0.65 9.34 -6.07
CA GLY A 28 0.28 7.93 -6.17
C GLY A 28 -1.05 7.68 -5.45
N GLN A 29 -1.90 6.89 -6.10
CA GLN A 29 -3.27 6.65 -5.67
C GLN A 29 -3.34 5.31 -4.94
N LEU A 30 -4.21 5.21 -3.93
CA LEU A 30 -4.52 3.91 -3.33
C LEU A 30 -5.10 2.95 -4.38
N PRO A 31 -4.78 1.64 -4.29
CA PRO A 31 -5.28 0.68 -5.26
C PRO A 31 -6.81 0.59 -5.26
N GLY A 32 -7.36 0.12 -6.38
CA GLY A 32 -8.74 -0.35 -6.45
C GLY A 32 -8.99 -1.54 -5.54
N ASP A 33 -10.25 -1.97 -5.42
CA ASP A 33 -10.57 -3.25 -4.79
C ASP A 33 -9.82 -4.38 -5.50
N PHE A 34 -9.22 -5.29 -4.73
CA PHE A 34 -8.48 -6.40 -5.31
C PHE A 34 -8.53 -7.67 -4.46
N GLU A 35 -8.30 -8.79 -5.13
CA GLU A 35 -7.91 -10.04 -4.52
C GLU A 35 -6.61 -10.51 -5.18
N ALA A 36 -5.61 -10.83 -4.35
CA ALA A 36 -4.33 -11.32 -4.81
C ALA A 36 -3.95 -12.60 -4.08
N THR A 37 -3.43 -13.56 -4.84
CA THR A 37 -2.99 -14.86 -4.31
C THR A 37 -1.50 -15.03 -4.53
N TYR A 38 -0.76 -15.25 -3.44
CA TYR A 38 0.69 -15.47 -3.47
C TYR A 38 1.06 -16.86 -2.96
N THR A 39 2.13 -17.42 -3.52
CA THR A 39 2.75 -18.65 -3.02
C THR A 39 4.13 -18.32 -2.46
N ILE A 40 4.36 -18.65 -1.19
CA ILE A 40 5.66 -18.48 -0.55
C ILE A 40 6.50 -19.72 -0.87
N ARG A 41 7.64 -19.50 -1.52
CA ARG A 41 8.61 -20.55 -1.88
C ARG A 41 9.94 -20.34 -1.18
N LYS A 42 10.61 -21.44 -0.80
CA LYS A 42 12.02 -21.44 -0.37
C LYS A 42 12.69 -22.68 -0.95
N ALA A 43 13.83 -22.50 -1.62
CA ALA A 43 14.58 -23.59 -2.24
C ALA A 43 13.69 -24.51 -3.13
N GLY A 44 12.83 -23.93 -3.97
CA GLY A 44 11.90 -24.67 -4.83
C GLY A 44 10.66 -25.24 -4.15
N ILE A 45 10.59 -25.24 -2.81
CA ILE A 45 9.50 -25.84 -2.04
C ILE A 45 8.41 -24.81 -1.77
N ASN A 46 7.16 -25.14 -2.08
CA ASN A 46 5.99 -24.34 -1.70
C ASN A 46 5.73 -24.46 -0.18
N LEU A 47 6.01 -23.40 0.57
CA LEU A 47 5.85 -23.37 2.02
C LEU A 47 4.43 -22.96 2.46
N ALA A 48 3.85 -21.97 1.78
CA ALA A 48 2.56 -21.40 2.17
C ALA A 48 1.85 -20.73 1.00
N LYS A 49 0.53 -20.55 1.15
CA LYS A 49 -0.31 -19.72 0.28
C LYS A 49 -0.84 -18.54 1.09
N VAL A 50 -0.79 -17.35 0.51
CA VAL A 50 -1.37 -16.12 1.06
C VAL A 50 -2.48 -15.66 0.13
N VAL A 51 -3.66 -15.37 0.68
CA VAL A 51 -4.74 -14.68 -0.03
C VAL A 51 -4.90 -13.31 0.61
N ILE A 52 -4.82 -12.27 -0.18
CA ILE A 52 -4.95 -10.87 0.23
C ILE A 52 -6.20 -10.30 -0.43
N THR A 53 -7.06 -9.66 0.36
CA THR A 53 -8.25 -8.97 -0.14
C THR A 53 -8.26 -7.55 0.38
N PHE A 54 -8.48 -6.58 -0.51
CA PHE A 54 -8.75 -5.19 -0.17
C PHE A 54 -10.12 -4.81 -0.73
N LYS A 55 -10.98 -4.30 0.14
CA LYS A 55 -12.35 -3.88 -0.19
C LYS A 55 -12.63 -2.49 0.38
N ARG A 56 -13.33 -1.66 -0.38
CA ARG A 56 -13.80 -0.33 0.04
C ARG A 56 -15.33 -0.24 0.00
N GLU A 57 -15.89 0.36 1.03
CA GLU A 57 -17.32 0.65 1.17
C GLU A 57 -17.45 2.12 1.59
N GLY A 58 -17.72 3.00 0.62
CA GLY A 58 -17.62 4.46 0.81
C GLY A 58 -16.20 4.84 1.24
N ASN A 59 -16.08 5.53 2.37
CA ASN A 59 -14.78 5.90 2.94
C ASN A 59 -14.18 4.81 3.82
N HIS A 60 -14.88 3.70 4.07
CA HIS A 60 -14.36 2.63 4.91
C HIS A 60 -13.60 1.60 4.07
N TYR A 61 -12.58 0.99 4.68
CA TYR A 61 -11.85 -0.09 4.04
C TYR A 61 -11.75 -1.32 4.93
N ARG A 62 -11.56 -2.46 4.27
CA ARG A 62 -11.17 -3.71 4.87
C ARG A 62 -10.02 -4.33 4.10
N TYR A 63 -8.88 -4.45 4.77
CA TYR A 63 -7.70 -5.13 4.27
C TYR A 63 -7.47 -6.42 5.05
N LYS A 64 -7.45 -7.56 4.37
CA LYS A 64 -7.35 -8.89 5.01
C LYS A 64 -6.32 -9.74 4.31
N LYS A 65 -5.48 -10.40 5.10
CA LYS A 65 -4.46 -11.36 4.67
C LYS A 65 -4.72 -12.69 5.36
N TYR A 66 -4.83 -13.75 4.57
CA TYR A 66 -5.00 -15.11 5.05
C TYR A 66 -3.87 -15.99 4.55
N THR A 67 -3.02 -16.45 5.47
CA THR A 67 -1.88 -17.31 5.16
C THR A 67 -2.11 -18.70 5.72
N ARG A 68 -1.84 -19.72 4.91
CA ARG A 68 -1.84 -21.13 5.35
C ARG A 68 -0.63 -21.88 4.81
N THR A 69 -0.06 -22.76 5.63
CA THR A 69 0.98 -23.69 5.17
C THR A 69 0.46 -24.63 4.09
N LYS A 70 1.34 -25.02 3.16
CA LYS A 70 1.05 -25.90 2.03
C LYS A 70 2.17 -26.94 1.85
N GLY A 71 1.91 -27.94 1.01
CA GLY A 71 2.89 -28.95 0.60
C GLY A 71 3.39 -29.84 1.74
N VAL A 72 4.60 -30.36 1.59
CA VAL A 72 5.26 -31.24 2.57
C VAL A 72 5.36 -30.61 3.96
N LEU A 73 5.52 -29.28 4.06
CA LEU A 73 5.57 -28.59 5.35
C LEU A 73 4.27 -28.73 6.14
N SER A 74 3.12 -28.88 5.46
CA SER A 74 1.82 -29.07 6.12
C SER A 74 1.65 -30.40 6.85
N LEU A 75 2.51 -31.40 6.55
CA LEU A 75 2.56 -32.67 7.30
C LEU A 75 3.19 -32.48 8.68
N PHE A 76 4.19 -31.60 8.78
CA PHE A 76 4.91 -31.33 10.03
C PHE A 76 4.31 -30.18 10.83
N ARG A 77 3.72 -29.19 10.15
CA ARG A 77 3.19 -27.98 10.79
C ARG A 77 2.05 -27.35 9.98
N LYS A 78 0.89 -27.18 10.63
CA LYS A 78 -0.35 -26.63 10.03
C LYS A 78 -0.63 -25.22 10.54
N ASP A 79 0.20 -24.27 10.14
CA ASP A 79 0.03 -22.88 10.56
C ASP A 79 -1.06 -22.19 9.74
N LYS A 80 -1.91 -21.42 10.42
CA LYS A 80 -2.88 -20.49 9.83
C LYS A 80 -2.67 -19.12 10.43
N ILE A 81 -2.55 -18.10 9.59
CA ILE A 81 -2.44 -16.70 10.00
C ILE A 81 -3.58 -15.93 9.35
N THR A 82 -4.30 -15.16 10.15
CA THR A 82 -5.24 -14.15 9.68
C THR A 82 -4.78 -12.80 10.21
N GLU A 83 -4.68 -11.82 9.32
CA GLU A 83 -4.33 -10.44 9.66
C GLU A 83 -5.35 -9.54 8.97
N ILE A 84 -5.93 -8.61 9.72
CA ILE A 84 -7.02 -7.75 9.28
C ILE A 84 -6.74 -6.35 9.78
N SER A 85 -6.82 -5.37 8.88
CA SER A 85 -6.88 -3.95 9.18
C SER A 85 -8.18 -3.37 8.60
N THR A 86 -8.87 -2.56 9.40
CA THR A 86 -10.06 -1.81 8.99
C THR A 86 -9.94 -0.38 9.46
N GLY A 87 -10.48 0.55 8.68
CA GLY A 87 -10.41 1.96 9.00
C GLY A 87 -11.13 2.82 7.97
N ALA A 88 -10.69 4.06 7.84
CA ALA A 88 -11.19 5.01 6.87
C ALA A 88 -10.09 5.42 5.88
N ILE A 89 -10.52 5.88 4.71
CA ILE A 89 -9.69 6.56 3.72
C ILE A 89 -10.27 7.96 3.55
N GLU A 90 -9.46 8.97 3.86
CA GLU A 90 -9.84 10.38 3.75
C GLU A 90 -8.72 11.10 2.99
N ASN A 91 -9.04 11.88 1.96
CA ASN A 91 -8.04 12.61 1.16
C ASN A 91 -6.87 11.73 0.66
N ASN A 92 -7.16 10.49 0.22
CA ASN A 92 -6.17 9.49 -0.21
C ASN A 92 -5.16 9.08 0.90
N GLN A 93 -5.47 9.36 2.17
CA GLN A 93 -4.74 8.92 3.36
C GLN A 93 -5.45 7.77 4.05
N ILE A 94 -4.68 6.82 4.58
CA ILE A 94 -5.20 5.66 5.29
C ILE A 94 -5.23 5.99 6.78
N HIS A 95 -6.40 5.85 7.39
CA HIS A 95 -6.62 6.03 8.82
C HIS A 95 -7.11 4.71 9.40
N PRO A 96 -6.20 3.82 9.85
CA PRO A 96 -6.59 2.56 10.47
C PRO A 96 -7.30 2.82 11.79
N GLY A 97 -8.39 2.09 12.04
CA GLY A 97 -9.16 2.18 13.29
C GLY A 97 -9.09 0.91 14.13
N GLN A 98 -8.99 -0.26 13.49
CA GLN A 98 -8.91 -1.54 14.17
C GLN A 98 -7.96 -2.50 13.45
N TYR A 99 -7.16 -3.21 14.23
CA TYR A 99 -6.26 -4.25 13.78
C TYR A 99 -6.48 -5.55 14.54
N ASP A 100 -6.51 -6.67 13.82
CA ASP A 100 -6.61 -8.03 14.36
C ASP A 100 -5.60 -8.95 13.67
N TYR A 101 -4.70 -9.51 14.46
CA TYR A 101 -3.75 -10.53 14.06
C TYR A 101 -3.98 -11.80 14.87
N ARG A 102 -4.08 -12.93 14.17
CA ARG A 102 -4.25 -14.26 14.76
C ARG A 102 -3.39 -15.29 14.05
N HIS A 103 -2.48 -15.92 14.77
CA HIS A 103 -1.63 -17.01 14.31
C HIS A 103 -1.91 -18.29 15.11
N GLN A 104 -2.52 -19.26 14.44
CA GLN A 104 -2.81 -20.59 14.97
C GLN A 104 -1.73 -21.58 14.49
N ARG A 105 -1.17 -22.34 15.43
CA ARG A 105 -0.27 -23.47 15.18
C ARG A 105 -0.62 -24.64 16.10
N GLY A 106 -1.32 -25.65 15.56
CA GLY A 106 -1.84 -26.76 16.36
C GLY A 106 -2.79 -26.24 17.44
N LYS A 107 -2.47 -26.45 18.72
CA LYS A 107 -3.20 -25.87 19.88
C LYS A 107 -2.69 -24.49 20.30
N LYS A 108 -1.53 -24.03 19.80
CA LYS A 108 -0.92 -22.75 20.20
C LYS A 108 -1.52 -21.60 19.40
N LEU A 109 -1.95 -20.56 20.10
CA LEU A 109 -2.55 -19.35 19.54
C LEU A 109 -1.71 -18.14 19.93
N ARG A 110 -1.40 -17.27 18.96
CA ARG A 110 -0.75 -15.97 19.19
C ARG A 110 -1.63 -14.90 18.58
N GLU A 111 -1.99 -13.92 19.38
CA GLU A 111 -2.93 -12.87 18.99
C GLU A 111 -2.39 -11.48 19.33
N SER A 112 -2.77 -10.52 18.49
CA SER A 112 -2.57 -9.10 18.71
C SER A 112 -3.81 -8.38 18.19
N ARG A 113 -4.51 -7.64 19.05
CA ARG A 113 -5.69 -6.86 18.66
C ARG A 113 -5.62 -5.50 19.31
N PHE A 114 -5.86 -4.46 18.54
CA PHE A 114 -5.95 -3.10 19.08
C PHE A 114 -6.84 -2.22 18.23
N THR A 115 -7.28 -1.13 18.84
CA THR A 115 -7.93 -0.02 18.16
C THR A 115 -7.01 1.19 18.20
N LEU A 116 -7.09 2.01 17.17
CA LEU A 116 -6.49 3.33 17.09
C LEU A 116 -7.64 4.32 17.23
N ASP A 117 -7.64 5.09 18.31
CA ASP A 117 -8.65 6.12 18.50
C ASP A 117 -8.27 7.42 17.78
N LYS A 118 -9.26 8.26 17.51
CA LYS A 118 -9.04 9.59 16.92
C LYS A 118 -8.39 10.59 17.90
N LYS A 119 -8.12 10.19 19.14
CA LYS A 119 -7.52 11.03 20.20
C LYS A 119 -6.01 10.81 20.32
N GLY A 120 -5.41 10.04 19.40
CA GLY A 120 -3.97 9.78 19.39
C GLY A 120 -3.55 8.68 20.36
N THR A 121 -4.39 7.64 20.53
CA THR A 121 -4.07 6.51 21.42
C THR A 121 -4.28 5.16 20.74
N ALA A 122 -3.34 4.24 20.96
CA ALA A 122 -3.47 2.83 20.61
C ALA A 122 -3.76 1.99 21.85
N ILE A 123 -4.90 1.31 21.88
CA ILE A 123 -5.36 0.52 23.02
C ILE A 123 -5.64 -0.91 22.56
N GLY A 124 -5.08 -1.89 23.26
CA GLY A 124 -5.31 -3.28 22.88
C GLY A 124 -4.59 -4.31 23.72
N LYS A 125 -4.42 -5.49 23.15
CA LYS A 125 -3.75 -6.64 23.74
C LYS A 125 -2.78 -7.28 22.76
N HIS A 126 -1.58 -7.60 23.22
CA HIS A 126 -0.62 -8.44 22.53
C HIS A 126 -0.24 -9.63 23.41
N LYS A 127 -0.48 -10.87 22.95
CA LYS A 127 -0.26 -12.10 23.74
C LYS A 127 -0.85 -11.99 25.14
N SER A 128 -2.12 -11.59 25.22
CA SER A 128 -2.89 -11.37 26.46
C SER A 128 -2.42 -10.22 27.36
N LYS A 129 -1.30 -9.54 27.06
CA LYS A 129 -0.87 -8.35 27.78
C LYS A 129 -1.54 -7.11 27.20
N THR A 130 -2.23 -6.35 28.04
CA THR A 130 -2.84 -5.08 27.65
C THR A 130 -1.77 -4.02 27.43
N PHE A 131 -2.02 -3.12 26.49
CA PHE A 131 -1.24 -1.90 26.31
C PHE A 131 -2.17 -0.74 26.01
N ASN A 132 -1.70 0.44 26.37
CA ASN A 132 -2.33 1.72 26.09
C ASN A 132 -1.17 2.71 25.90
N ILE A 133 -0.95 3.18 24.67
CA ILE A 133 0.19 4.03 24.34
C ILE A 133 -0.26 5.22 23.48
N PRO A 134 0.35 6.41 23.67
CA PRO A 134 0.13 7.55 22.79
C PRO A 134 0.74 7.28 21.41
N VAL A 135 0.07 7.77 20.37
CA VAL A 135 0.44 7.59 18.96
C VAL A 135 0.11 8.84 18.15
N PRO A 136 0.89 9.16 17.10
CA PRO A 136 0.58 10.30 16.25
C PRO A 136 -0.63 10.04 15.35
N ASP A 137 -1.27 11.11 14.86
CA ASP A 137 -2.49 11.02 14.04
C ASP A 137 -2.30 10.22 12.72
N ASN A 138 -1.08 10.19 12.19
CA ASN A 138 -0.72 9.48 10.97
C ASN A 138 -0.20 8.05 11.22
N VAL A 139 -0.39 7.51 12.43
CA VAL A 139 0.05 6.16 12.78
C VAL A 139 -0.67 5.10 11.95
N LEU A 140 0.10 4.09 11.54
CA LEU A 140 -0.39 2.93 10.81
C LEU A 140 -0.34 1.67 11.69
N ASP A 141 -1.14 0.68 11.33
CA ASP A 141 -0.92 -0.70 11.78
C ASP A 141 -0.02 -1.42 10.76
N ARG A 142 0.52 -2.58 11.16
CA ARG A 142 1.44 -3.35 10.33
C ARG A 142 0.91 -3.67 8.92
N ALA A 143 -0.39 -3.92 8.77
CA ALA A 143 -0.98 -4.27 7.49
C ALA A 143 -1.27 -3.02 6.64
N SER A 144 -1.71 -1.91 7.24
CA SER A 144 -1.99 -0.67 6.52
C SER A 144 -0.73 0.02 5.98
N VAL A 145 0.46 -0.28 6.50
CA VAL A 145 1.74 0.11 5.89
C VAL A 145 1.85 -0.37 4.44
N GLU A 146 1.41 -1.58 4.12
CA GLU A 146 1.48 -2.10 2.73
C GLU A 146 0.64 -1.28 1.76
N LEU A 147 -0.53 -0.82 2.20
CA LEU A 147 -1.40 0.04 1.40
C LEU A 147 -0.80 1.45 1.25
N ALA A 148 -0.19 1.99 2.31
CA ALA A 148 0.50 3.28 2.25
C ALA A 148 1.68 3.22 1.28
N LEU A 149 2.44 2.12 1.29
CA LEU A 149 3.49 1.87 0.31
C LEU A 149 2.96 1.78 -1.11
N MET A 150 1.86 1.06 -1.35
CA MET A 150 1.26 0.98 -2.69
C MET A 150 0.87 2.36 -3.22
N ARG A 151 0.29 3.20 -2.35
CA ARG A 151 0.00 4.60 -2.67
C ARG A 151 1.29 5.39 -2.95
N ASP A 152 2.31 5.23 -2.13
CA ASP A 152 3.52 6.06 -2.21
C ASP A 152 4.58 5.51 -3.20
N ALA A 153 4.39 4.31 -3.76
CA ALA A 153 5.36 3.60 -4.61
C ALA A 153 5.73 4.36 -5.90
N GLY A 154 4.88 5.30 -6.35
CA GLY A 154 5.16 6.18 -7.49
C GLY A 154 6.02 7.42 -7.15
N THR A 155 6.32 7.66 -5.87
CA THR A 155 7.13 8.80 -5.44
C THR A 155 8.61 8.55 -5.75
N LYS A 156 9.17 9.32 -6.66
CA LYS A 156 10.53 9.10 -7.19
C LYS A 156 11.58 9.28 -6.08
N ASN A 157 12.36 8.23 -5.83
CA ASN A 157 13.58 8.23 -5.01
C ASN A 157 13.45 8.79 -3.58
N LYS A 158 12.23 8.79 -3.02
CA LYS A 158 12.02 9.27 -1.65
C LYS A 158 12.16 8.13 -0.65
N ILE A 159 12.84 8.38 0.46
CA ILE A 159 12.76 7.53 1.64
C ILE A 159 11.34 7.66 2.21
N LEU A 160 10.68 6.54 2.42
CA LEU A 160 9.34 6.51 3.00
C LEU A 160 9.43 6.09 4.46
N GLU A 161 8.82 6.86 5.35
CA GLU A 161 8.83 6.63 6.79
C GLU A 161 7.39 6.65 7.31
N TYR A 162 7.05 5.62 8.07
CA TYR A 162 5.71 5.46 8.63
C TYR A 162 5.81 5.22 10.14
N PRO A 163 5.11 5.98 11.00
CA PRO A 163 4.90 5.58 12.37
C PRO A 163 3.97 4.37 12.39
N VAL A 164 4.37 3.30 13.09
CA VAL A 164 3.66 2.02 13.12
C VAL A 164 3.46 1.58 14.55
N VAL A 165 2.24 1.13 14.85
CA VAL A 165 1.95 0.36 16.05
C VAL A 165 1.91 -1.12 15.71
N ASP A 166 2.78 -1.89 16.37
CA ASP A 166 2.70 -3.34 16.36
C ASP A 166 3.16 -3.88 17.72
N HIS A 167 2.58 -5.01 18.13
CA HIS A 167 2.92 -5.69 19.38
C HIS A 167 2.92 -4.78 20.64
N GLY A 168 2.08 -3.74 20.65
CA GLY A 168 2.00 -2.77 21.76
C GLY A 168 3.17 -1.78 21.81
N LYS A 169 3.85 -1.56 20.70
CA LYS A 169 4.96 -0.60 20.57
C LYS A 169 4.74 0.31 19.37
N LEU A 170 5.07 1.59 19.54
CA LEU A 170 5.21 2.55 18.47
C LEU A 170 6.67 2.54 17.98
N PHE A 171 6.89 2.46 16.68
CA PHE A 171 8.20 2.60 16.05
C PHE A 171 8.06 3.17 14.62
N THR A 172 9.15 3.65 14.04
CA THR A 172 9.15 4.13 12.65
C THR A 172 9.64 3.02 11.73
N GLN A 173 8.82 2.66 10.73
CA GLN A 173 9.21 1.76 9.66
C GLN A 173 9.70 2.57 8.46
N ARG A 174 10.95 2.33 8.05
CA ARG A 174 11.64 3.07 7.00
C ARG A 174 11.88 2.18 5.78
N PHE A 175 11.56 2.71 4.60
CA PHE A 175 11.77 2.09 3.31
C PHE A 175 12.69 2.94 2.45
N GLU A 176 13.78 2.35 2.01
CA GLU A 176 14.78 3.01 1.18
C GLU A 176 14.74 2.45 -0.23
N PRO A 177 14.56 3.29 -1.25
CA PRO A 177 14.71 2.83 -2.63
C PRO A 177 16.14 2.37 -2.88
N LYS A 178 16.30 1.18 -3.44
CA LYS A 178 17.56 0.56 -3.86
C LYS A 178 17.80 0.66 -5.37
N GLY A 179 16.80 1.07 -6.15
CA GLY A 179 16.97 1.42 -7.54
C GLY A 179 15.72 1.20 -8.36
N LYS A 180 15.91 0.88 -9.64
CA LYS A 180 14.83 0.47 -10.54
C LYS A 180 15.12 -0.91 -11.09
N LYS A 181 14.07 -1.70 -11.24
CA LYS A 181 14.12 -3.00 -11.87
C LYS A 181 12.99 -3.13 -12.87
N ARG A 182 13.32 -3.64 -14.05
CA ARG A 182 12.32 -4.03 -15.03
C ARG A 182 11.62 -5.31 -14.58
N VAL A 183 10.32 -5.24 -14.39
CA VAL A 183 9.44 -6.35 -14.00
C VAL A 183 8.52 -6.66 -15.17
N SER A 184 8.49 -7.92 -15.59
CA SER A 184 7.55 -8.39 -16.61
C SER A 184 6.29 -8.94 -15.95
N LEU A 185 5.15 -8.36 -16.29
CA LEU A 185 3.84 -8.81 -15.85
C LEU A 185 3.13 -9.50 -17.02
N PRO A 186 2.61 -10.74 -16.85
CA PRO A 186 1.94 -11.48 -17.92
C PRO A 186 0.84 -10.69 -18.63
N SER A 187 0.12 -9.84 -17.90
CA SER A 187 -1.02 -9.06 -18.42
C SER A 187 -0.71 -7.61 -18.77
N HIS A 188 0.52 -7.11 -18.50
CA HIS A 188 0.86 -5.69 -18.69
C HIS A 188 2.24 -5.46 -19.33
N GLY A 189 2.91 -6.51 -19.78
CA GLY A 189 4.25 -6.42 -20.35
C GLY A 189 5.32 -6.01 -19.34
N ALA A 190 6.45 -5.53 -19.85
CA ALA A 190 7.58 -5.12 -19.03
C ALA A 190 7.45 -3.66 -18.58
N MET A 191 7.50 -3.44 -17.27
CA MET A 191 7.44 -2.12 -16.65
C MET A 191 8.63 -1.88 -15.71
N GLU A 192 9.10 -0.64 -15.65
CA GLU A 192 10.12 -0.21 -14.70
C GLU A 192 9.47 0.00 -13.33
N CYS A 193 9.91 -0.77 -12.34
CA CYS A 193 9.45 -0.65 -10.96
C CYS A 193 10.59 -0.16 -10.07
N GLN A 194 10.29 0.75 -9.14
CA GLN A 194 11.22 1.11 -8.07
C GLN A 194 11.33 -0.08 -7.11
N VAL A 195 12.57 -0.46 -6.77
CA VAL A 195 12.91 -1.55 -5.85
C VAL A 195 13.70 -1.04 -4.67
#